data_AF-A0A538L9H0-F1
#
_entry.id   AF-A0A538L9H0-F1
#
_cell.length_a   1.000
_cell.length_b   1.000
_cell.length_c   1.000
_cell.angle_alpha   90.00
_cell.angle_beta   90.00
_cell.angle_gamma   90.00
#
_symmetry.space_group_name_H-M   'P 1'
#
loop_
_entity.id
_entity.type
_entity.pdbx_description
1 polymer ?
#
loop_
_entity_poly.entity_id
_entity_poly.type
_entity_poly.pdbx_seq_one_letter_code
_entity_poly.pdbx_strand_id
1 'polypeptide(L)' 'MTADEWIRIFADELGVPPPEEAVVEQLLALAAVAAHQSERTAAPIACYLVGQAGVDPARAGAVAAGVHEEGGAQS' A
#
# COMPACT_ATOMS: atom_id res chain seq x y z
N MET A 1 -19.86 -3.25 12.09
CA MET A 1 -18.56 -2.57 12.26
C MET A 1 -18.13 -2.03 10.92
N THR A 2 -17.78 -0.75 10.85
CA THR A 2 -17.24 -0.13 9.62
C THR A 2 -15.77 -0.52 9.41
N ALA A 3 -15.21 -0.18 8.25
CA ALA A 3 -13.79 -0.41 7.98
C ALA A 3 -12.89 0.35 8.98
N ASP A 4 -13.18 1.63 9.25
CA ASP A 4 -12.41 2.45 10.18
C ASP A 4 -12.47 1.94 11.62
N GLU A 5 -13.63 1.43 12.05
CA GLU A 5 -13.78 0.80 13.36
C GLU A 5 -12.95 -0.48 13.45
N TRP A 6 -12.99 -1.33 12.42
CA TRP A 6 -12.21 -2.56 12.37
C TRP A 6 -10.69 -2.25 12.41
N ILE A 7 -10.22 -1.30 11.60
CA ILE A 7 -8.80 -0.89 11.53
C ILE A 7 -8.32 -0.35 12.88
N ARG A 8 -9.11 0.50 13.54
CA ARG A 8 -8.75 1.05 14.86
C ARG A 8 -8.61 -0.03 15.91
N ILE A 9 -9.54 -0.98 15.98
CA ILE A 9 -9.47 -2.10 16.92
C ILE A 9 -8.27 -2.99 16.61
N PHE A 10 -8.03 -3.29 15.33
CA PHE A 10 -6.90 -4.14 14.95
C PHE A 10 -5.54 -3.50 15.26
N ALA A 11 -5.40 -2.19 15.06
CA ALA A 11 -4.19 -1.46 15.44
C ALA A 11 -3.92 -1.53 16.96
N ASP A 12 -4.97 -1.38 17.77
CA ASP A 12 -4.89 -1.49 19.23
C ASP A 12 -4.44 -2.89 19.68
N GLU A 13 -5.02 -3.94 19.11
CA GLU A 13 -4.61 -5.34 19.37
C GLU A 13 -3.16 -5.64 18.97
N LEU A 14 -2.64 -4.93 17.94
CA LEU A 14 -1.24 -5.00 17.53
C LEU A 14 -0.31 -4.13 18.38
N GLY A 15 -0.84 -3.29 19.27
CA GLY A 15 -0.07 -2.36 20.09
C GLY A 15 0.55 -1.21 19.29
N VAL A 16 -0.06 -0.84 18.16
CA VAL A 16 0.40 0.27 17.30
C VAL A 16 -0.70 1.34 17.17
N PRO A 17 -0.34 2.63 17.00
CA PRO A 17 -1.34 3.66 16.77
C PRO A 17 -2.07 3.38 15.44
N PRO A 18 -3.41 3.61 15.38
CA PRO A 18 -4.12 3.53 14.13
C PRO A 18 -3.62 4.61 13.15
N PRO A 19 -3.64 4.34 11.84
CA PRO A 19 -3.25 5.32 10.84
C PRO A 19 -4.24 6.50 10.80
N GLU A 20 -3.73 7.68 10.48
CA GLU A 20 -4.55 8.84 10.15
C GLU A 20 -5.32 8.63 8.83
N GLU A 21 -6.45 9.31 8.66
CA GLU A 21 -7.29 9.21 7.45
C GLU A 21 -6.49 9.47 6.16
N ALA A 22 -5.63 10.50 6.16
CA ALA A 22 -4.76 10.80 5.02
C ALA A 22 -3.78 9.67 4.68
N VAL A 23 -3.30 8.93 5.68
CA VAL A 23 -2.43 7.76 5.49
C VAL A 23 -3.21 6.61 4.87
N VAL A 24 -4.45 6.39 5.32
CA VAL A 24 -5.36 5.39 4.75
C VAL A 24 -5.61 5.70 3.27
N GLU A 25 -5.94 6.94 2.92
CA GLU A 25 -6.15 7.36 1.52
C GLU A 25 -4.92 7.10 0.65
N GLN A 26 -3.72 7.44 1.13
CA GLN A 26 -2.47 7.20 0.40
C GLN A 26 -2.20 5.72 0.17
N LEU A 27 -2.42 4.87 1.19
CA LEU A 27 -2.27 3.42 1.06
C LEU A 27 -3.29 2.82 0.10
N LEU A 28 -4.54 3.31 0.10
CA LEU A 28 -5.57 2.88 -0.85
C LEU A 28 -5.23 3.30 -2.29
N ALA A 29 -4.71 4.51 -2.49
CA ALA A 29 -4.25 4.97 -3.80
C ALA A 29 -3.09 4.11 -4.32
N LEU A 30 -2.10 3.82 -3.47
CA LEU A 30 -1.00 2.92 -3.79
C LEU A 30 -1.50 1.51 -4.13
N ALA A 31 -2.38 0.95 -3.31
CA ALA A 31 -2.98 -0.38 -3.54
C ALA A 31 -3.72 -0.43 -4.89
N ALA A 32 -4.45 0.63 -5.23
CA ALA A 32 -5.11 0.73 -6.53
C ALA A 32 -4.10 0.73 -7.68
N VAL A 33 -3.00 1.47 -7.59
CA VAL A 33 -1.93 1.47 -8.61
C VAL A 33 -1.36 0.06 -8.79
N ALA A 34 -0.98 -0.60 -7.68
CA ALA A 34 -0.41 -1.95 -7.72
C ALA A 34 -1.37 -2.97 -8.34
N ALA A 35 -2.67 -2.91 -8.01
CA ALA A 35 -3.67 -3.80 -8.58
C ALA A 35 -3.91 -3.55 -10.08
N HIS A 36 -3.82 -2.30 -10.54
CA HIS A 36 -3.99 -1.97 -11.96
C HIS A 36 -2.78 -2.36 -12.81
N GLN A 37 -1.56 -2.23 -12.28
CA GLN A 37 -0.33 -2.54 -13.01
C GLN A 37 0.09 -4.01 -12.94
N SER A 38 -0.50 -4.79 -12.03
CA SER A 38 -0.19 -6.20 -11.81
C SER A 38 -1.50 -6.99 -11.63
N GLU A 39 -1.73 -7.56 -10.44
CA GLU A 39 -2.93 -8.31 -10.08
C GLU A 39 -3.48 -7.84 -8.74
N ARG A 40 -4.71 -8.25 -8.39
CA ARG A 40 -5.33 -7.94 -7.09
C ARG A 40 -4.46 -8.37 -5.89
N THR A 41 -3.66 -9.43 -6.04
CA THR A 41 -2.71 -9.90 -5.03
C THR A 41 -1.61 -8.88 -4.74
N ALA A 42 -1.21 -8.06 -5.71
CA ALA A 42 -0.14 -7.07 -5.54
C ALA A 42 -0.52 -5.94 -4.57
N ALA A 43 -1.80 -5.56 -4.50
CA ALA A 43 -2.28 -4.50 -3.62
C ALA A 43 -1.91 -4.70 -2.13
N PRO A 44 -2.33 -5.79 -1.45
CA PRO A 44 -1.98 -5.99 -0.04
C PRO A 44 -0.48 -6.22 0.18
N ILE A 45 0.21 -6.87 -0.77
CA ILE A 45 1.66 -7.11 -0.67
C ILE A 45 2.45 -5.80 -0.77
N ALA A 46 2.04 -4.87 -1.64
CA ALA A 46 2.65 -3.56 -1.75
C ALA A 46 2.51 -2.76 -0.44
N CYS A 47 1.30 -2.72 0.15
CA CYS A 47 1.10 -2.06 1.45
C CYS A 47 1.93 -2.69 2.57
N TYR A 48 2.07 -4.02 2.60
CA TYR A 48 2.95 -4.72 3.54
C TYR A 48 4.42 -4.29 3.38
N LEU A 49 4.92 -4.21 2.14
CA LEU A 49 6.29 -3.79 1.86
C LEU A 49 6.57 -2.34 2.26
N VAL A 50 5.59 -1.45 2.12
CA VAL A 50 5.69 -0.06 2.63
C VAL A 50 5.91 -0.04 4.14
N GLY A 51 5.10 -0.81 4.88
CA GLY A 51 5.26 -0.95 6.33
C GLY A 51 6.62 -1.52 6.71
N GLN A 52 7.07 -2.58 6.03
CA GLN A 52 8.38 -3.19 6.26
C GLN A 52 9.55 -2.25 5.96
N ALA A 53 9.44 -1.42 4.92
CA ALA A 53 10.49 -0.49 4.53
C ALA A 53 10.51 0.80 5.38
N GLY A 54 9.46 1.06 6.17
CA GLY A 54 9.34 2.28 6.97
C GLY A 54 9.33 3.56 6.13
N VAL A 55 8.84 3.49 4.89
CA VAL A 55 8.79 4.62 3.96
C VAL A 55 7.44 5.31 4.01
N ASP A 56 7.45 6.61 3.72
CA ASP A 56 6.23 7.40 3.57
C ASP A 56 5.32 6.83 2.45
N PRO A 57 4.01 6.63 2.70
CA PRO A 57 3.08 6.07 1.72
C PRO A 57 2.94 6.88 0.43
N ALA A 58 2.97 8.21 0.49
CA ALA A 58 2.92 9.05 -0.72
C ALA A 58 4.18 8.84 -1.57
N ARG A 59 5.36 8.80 -0.94
CA ARG A 59 6.61 8.45 -1.63
C ARG A 59 6.54 7.05 -2.24
N ALA A 60 6.05 6.07 -1.50
CA ALA A 60 5.91 4.71 -2.00
C ALA A 60 4.93 4.61 -3.18
N GLY A 61 3.86 5.40 -3.17
CA GLY A 61 2.91 5.49 -4.28
C GLY A 61 3.58 5.99 -5.56
N ALA A 62 4.47 6.99 -5.46
CA ALA A 62 5.25 7.47 -6.60
C ALA A 62 6.21 6.39 -7.15
N VAL A 63 6.81 5.59 -6.27
CA VAL A 63 7.64 4.45 -6.69
C VAL A 63 6.79 3.40 -7.39
N ALA A 64 5.65 3.00 -6.80
CA ALA A 64 4.73 2.03 -7.38
C ALA A 64 4.22 2.47 -8.76
N ALA A 65 3.92 3.75 -8.96
CA ALA A 65 3.46 4.28 -10.24
C ALA A 65 4.51 4.14 -11.36
N GLY A 66 5.80 4.16 -11.02
CA GLY A 66 6.92 3.99 -11.96
C GLY A 66 7.37 2.54 -12.13
N VAL A 67 6.72 1.56 -11.49
CA VAL A 67 7.01 0.13 -11.72
C VAL A 67 6.46 -0.24 -13.09
N HIS A 68 7.34 -0.41 -14.04
CA HIS A 68 7.02 -0.99 -15.33
C HIS A 68 7.89 -2.22 -15.50
N GLU A 69 7.36 -3.24 -16.18
CA GLU A 69 8.21 -4.33 -16.65
C GLU A 69 9.35 -3.71 -17.45
N GLU A 70 10.61 -4.00 -17.11
CA GLU A 70 11.74 -3.62 -17.93
C GLU A 70 11.51 -4.20 -19.33
N GLY A 71 11.23 -3.33 -20.30
CA GLY A 71 11.14 -3.73 -21.69
C GLY A 71 12.51 -4.15 -22.20
N GLY A 72 12.67 -5.44 -22.48
CA GLY A 72 13.47 -5.91 -23.61
C GLY A 72 14.63 -6.84 -23.26
N ALA A 73 14.37 -8.14 -23.31
CA ALA A 73 15.27 -8.96 -24.10
C ALA A 73 15.22 -8.41 -25.53
N GLN A 74 16.23 -7.62 -25.90
CA GLN A 74 16.59 -7.44 -27.30
C GLN A 74 17.02 -8.82 -27.81
N SER A 75 16.21 -9.44 -28.67
CA SER A 75 16.59 -10.57 -29.52
C SER A 75 15.82 -10.50 -30.81
#